data_AF-A0A9E2NT97-F1
#
_entry.id   AF-A0A9E2NT97-F1
#
_cell.length_a   1.000
_cell.length_b   1.000
_cell.length_c   1.000
_cell.angle_alpha   90.00
_cell.angle_beta   90.00
_cell.angle_gamma   90.00
#
_symmetry.space_group_name_H-M   'P 1'
#
loop_
_entity.id
_entity.type
_entity.pdbx_description
1 polymer ?
#
loop_
_entity_poly.entity_id
_entity_poly.type
_entity_poly.pdbx_seq_one_letter_code
_entity_poly.pdbx_strand_id
1 'polypeptide(L)'
;MDSRVDSRVPMDVKEKASKELAAHGLSISSFIRMVLSSVANDGLPKYWGIPNAETMSSIYEAVDDIKQPHLKSASSYDELEKLLDE
;
A
#
# COMPACT_ATOMS: atom_id res chain seq x y z
N MET A 1 28.44 -7.17 -0.05
CA MET A 1 28.62 -5.95 -0.85
C MET A 1 27.71 -4.90 -0.27
N ASP A 2 28.22 -3.71 0.01
CA ASP A 2 27.39 -2.57 0.43
C ASP A 2 26.89 -1.82 -0.81
N SER A 3 25.60 -1.49 -0.81
CA SER A 3 24.93 -0.73 -1.88
C SER A 3 24.50 0.64 -1.36
N ARG A 4 24.55 1.66 -2.21
CA ARG A 4 24.16 3.04 -1.85
C ARG A 4 22.72 3.33 -2.27
N VAL A 5 21.98 4.04 -1.41
CA VAL A 5 20.64 4.57 -1.71
C VAL A 5 20.76 6.08 -1.91
N ASP A 6 20.38 6.54 -3.11
CA ASP A 6 20.26 7.95 -3.46
C ASP A 6 18.83 8.27 -3.84
N SER A 7 18.27 9.35 -3.29
CA SER A 7 16.94 9.81 -3.63
C SER A 7 16.84 11.32 -3.58
N ARG A 8 16.10 11.89 -4.52
CA ARG A 8 15.76 13.32 -4.54
C ARG A 8 14.50 13.53 -3.72
N VAL A 9 14.56 14.43 -2.74
CA VAL A 9 13.43 14.84 -1.91
C VAL A 9 13.42 16.37 -1.80
N PRO A 10 12.25 17.02 -1.74
CA PRO A 10 12.17 18.45 -1.43
C PRO A 10 12.91 18.77 -0.12
N MET A 11 13.58 19.92 -0.09
CA MET A 11 14.41 20.32 1.05
C MET A 11 13.60 20.43 2.34
N ASP A 12 12.41 21.03 2.27
CA ASP A 12 11.54 21.22 3.42
C ASP A 12 11.02 19.89 3.97
N VAL A 13 10.71 18.92 3.10
CA VAL A 13 10.32 17.56 3.49
C VAL A 13 11.47 16.87 4.21
N LYS A 14 12.70 16.98 3.68
CA LYS A 14 13.90 16.39 4.31
C LYS A 14 14.13 16.98 5.71
N GLU A 15 14.01 18.29 5.85
CA GLU A 15 14.21 18.97 7.14
C GLU A 15 13.16 18.57 8.17
N LYS A 16 11.88 18.57 7.79
CA LYS A 16 10.77 18.13 8.66
C LYS A 16 10.96 16.69 9.11
N ALA A 17 11.23 15.78 8.17
CA ALA A 17 11.46 14.38 8.47
C ALA A 17 12.71 14.18 9.35
N SER A 18 13.79 14.93 9.10
CA SER A 18 15.00 14.85 9.93
C SER A 18 14.75 15.27 11.37
N LYS A 19 13.96 16.33 11.60
CA LYS A 19 13.61 16.79 12.95
C LYS A 19 12.76 15.78 13.69
N GLU A 20 11.73 15.26 13.03
CA GLU A 20 10.84 14.25 13.63
C GLU A 20 11.62 12.98 13.97
N LEU A 21 12.40 12.43 13.02
CA LEU A 21 13.20 11.24 13.27
C LEU A 21 14.21 11.45 14.40
N ALA A 22 14.86 12.62 14.46
CA ALA A 22 15.81 12.94 15.52
C ALA A 22 15.15 12.99 16.91
N ALA A 23 13.89 13.44 17.00
CA ALA A 23 13.12 13.41 18.25
C ALA A 23 12.92 11.98 18.78
N HIS A 24 12.95 10.98 17.89
CA HIS A 24 12.89 9.55 18.23
C HIS A 24 14.28 8.86 18.18
N GLY A 25 15.37 9.62 18.15
CA GLY A 25 16.74 9.07 18.14
C GLY A 25 17.16 8.41 16.81
N LEU A 26 16.45 8.68 15.72
CA LEU A 26 16.70 8.09 14.40
C LEU A 26 17.31 9.11 13.44
N SER A 27 18.23 8.64 12.60
CA SER A 27 18.67 9.37 11.40
C SER A 27 17.84 8.93 10.19
N ILE A 28 17.80 9.77 9.14
CA ILE A 28 17.21 9.40 7.85
C ILE A 28 17.79 8.08 7.32
N SER A 29 19.11 7.89 7.43
CA SER A 29 19.75 6.66 6.94
C SER A 29 19.33 5.41 7.73
N SER A 30 19.16 5.54 9.05
CA SER A 30 18.67 4.45 9.89
C SER A 30 17.23 4.11 9.55
N PHE A 31 16.39 5.13 9.37
CA PHE A 31 15.00 4.95 8.95
C PHE A 31 14.89 4.27 7.59
N ILE A 32 15.63 4.72 6.57
CA ILE A 32 15.63 4.09 5.24
C ILE A 32 16.06 2.63 5.32
N ARG A 33 17.12 2.30 6.08
CA ARG A 33 17.54 0.91 6.28
C ARG A 33 16.45 0.06 6.93
N MET A 34 15.80 0.58 7.98
CA MET A 34 14.70 -0.13 8.65
C MET A 34 13.53 -0.41 7.71
N VAL A 35 13.11 0.60 6.94
CA VAL A 35 11.99 0.45 6.00
C VAL A 35 12.35 -0.52 4.87
N LEU A 36 13.54 -0.42 4.27
CA LEU A 36 13.96 -1.34 3.22
C LEU A 36 14.06 -2.79 3.74
N SER A 37 14.57 -2.98 4.95
CA SER A 37 14.59 -4.30 5.59
C SER A 37 13.17 -4.84 5.84
N SER A 38 12.25 -4.01 6.33
CA SER A 38 10.86 -4.44 6.53
C SER A 38 10.17 -4.77 5.20
N VAL A 39 10.36 -3.96 4.15
CA VAL A 39 9.82 -4.26 2.81
C VAL A 39 10.35 -5.60 2.28
N ALA A 40 11.64 -5.88 2.48
CA ALA A 40 12.26 -7.11 2.01
C ALA A 40 11.79 -8.37 2.77
N ASN A 41 11.42 -8.26 4.06
CA ASN A 41 11.10 -9.41 4.90
C ASN A 41 9.60 -9.57 5.18
N ASP A 42 8.87 -8.46 5.30
CA ASP A 42 7.49 -8.39 5.78
C ASP A 42 6.52 -7.80 4.73
N GLY A 43 7.04 -7.28 3.61
CA GLY A 43 6.26 -6.55 2.61
C GLY A 43 6.03 -5.07 2.96
N LEU A 44 5.17 -4.38 2.21
CA LEU A 44 4.94 -2.95 2.40
C LEU A 44 4.40 -2.66 3.82
N PRO A 45 4.86 -1.58 4.48
CA PRO A 45 4.32 -1.17 5.76
C PRO A 45 2.80 -0.99 5.69
N LYS A 46 2.12 -1.31 6.81
CA LYS A 46 0.67 -1.10 6.91
C LYS A 46 0.31 0.35 6.54
N TYR A 47 -0.75 0.51 5.77
CA TYR A 47 -1.28 1.79 5.29
C TYR A 47 -0.41 2.54 4.25
N TRP A 48 0.66 1.93 3.73
CA TRP A 48 1.42 2.52 2.61
C TRP A 48 0.84 2.16 1.23
N GLY A 49 0.00 1.11 1.17
CA GLY A 49 -0.80 0.79 -0.01
C GLY A 49 -2.17 1.45 0.08
N ILE A 50 -2.30 2.69 -0.40
CA ILE A 50 -3.62 3.24 -0.71
C ILE A 50 -4.06 2.58 -2.02
N PRO A 51 -5.27 1.97 -2.10
CA PRO A 51 -5.76 1.43 -3.36
C PRO A 51 -5.72 2.51 -4.44
N ASN A 52 -5.26 2.15 -5.63
CA ASN A 52 -5.21 3.10 -6.73
C ASN A 52 -6.64 3.46 -7.19
N ALA A 53 -6.76 4.41 -8.13
CA ALA A 53 -8.07 4.88 -8.59
C ALA A 53 -8.96 3.75 -9.16
N GLU A 54 -8.37 2.76 -9.82
CA GLU A 54 -9.07 1.60 -10.37
C GLU A 54 -9.62 0.72 -9.25
N THR A 55 -8.78 0.32 -8.29
CA THR A 55 -9.21 -0.48 -7.14
C THR A 55 -10.26 0.25 -6.30
N MET A 56 -10.10 1.56 -6.09
CA MET A 56 -11.10 2.37 -5.42
C MET A 56 -12.43 2.39 -6.16
N SER A 57 -12.40 2.45 -7.50
CA SER A 57 -13.62 2.43 -8.32
C SER A 57 -14.35 1.11 -8.19
N SER A 58 -13.65 -0.03 -8.24
CA SER A 58 -14.26 -1.35 -8.02
C SER A 58 -14.82 -1.51 -6.60
N ILE A 59 -14.17 -0.93 -5.58
CA ILE A 59 -14.73 -0.91 -4.22
C ILE A 59 -16.04 -0.12 -4.19
N TYR A 60 -16.11 1.04 -4.85
CA TYR A 60 -17.34 1.82 -4.90
C TYR A 60 -18.46 1.12 -5.67
N GLU A 61 -18.14 0.45 -6.78
CA GLU A 61 -19.08 -0.39 -7.52
C GLU A 61 -19.70 -1.47 -6.61
N ALA A 62 -18.86 -2.19 -5.84
CA ALA A 62 -19.34 -3.19 -4.89
C ALA A 62 -20.18 -2.58 -3.75
N VAL A 63 -19.89 -1.36 -3.30
CA VAL A 63 -20.70 -0.65 -2.30
C VAL A 63 -22.06 -0.24 -2.87
N ASP A 64 -22.10 0.20 -4.13
CA ASP A 64 -23.34 0.58 -4.81
C ASP A 64 -24.23 -0.63 -5.08
N ASP A 65 -23.63 -1.78 -5.41
CA ASP A 65 -24.31 -3.06 -5.61
C ASP A 65 -25.15 -3.49 -4.38
N ILE A 66 -24.70 -3.18 -3.17
CA ILE A 66 -25.46 -3.45 -1.92
C ILE A 66 -26.84 -2.78 -1.94
N LYS A 67 -26.94 -1.59 -2.54
CA LYS A 67 -28.21 -0.82 -2.63
C LYS A 67 -28.99 -1.16 -3.89
N GLN A 68 -28.28 -1.39 -5.00
CA GLN A 68 -28.84 -1.67 -6.30
C GLN A 68 -28.11 -2.87 -6.91
N PRO A 69 -28.57 -4.10 -6.61
CA PRO A 69 -27.90 -5.31 -7.09
C PRO A 69 -27.86 -5.38 -8.62
N HIS A 70 -26.67 -5.43 -9.18
CA HIS A 70 -26.37 -5.47 -10.62
C HIS A 70 -25.13 -6.31 -10.94
N LEU A 71 -24.26 -6.59 -9.97
CA LEU A 71 -23.10 -7.47 -10.12
C LEU A 71 -23.51 -8.94 -10.20
N LYS A 72 -22.69 -9.74 -10.89
CA LYS A 72 -22.86 -11.20 -10.92
C LYS A 72 -22.66 -11.74 -9.50
N SER A 73 -23.53 -12.65 -9.07
CA SER A 73 -23.44 -13.33 -7.78
C SER A 73 -23.44 -14.84 -7.97
N ALA A 74 -22.83 -15.54 -7.01
CA ALA A 74 -22.83 -16.98 -6.91
C ALA A 74 -23.39 -17.38 -5.54
N SER A 75 -24.15 -18.47 -5.51
CA SER A 75 -24.73 -19.04 -4.27
C SER A 75 -23.96 -20.26 -3.77
N SER A 76 -22.98 -20.73 -4.54
CA SER A 76 -22.12 -21.87 -4.22
C SER A 76 -20.69 -21.67 -4.73
N TYR A 77 -19.75 -22.46 -4.20
CA TYR A 77 -18.36 -22.48 -4.65
C TYR A 77 -18.26 -22.83 -6.15
N ASP A 78 -18.97 -23.88 -6.60
CA ASP A 78 -18.96 -24.33 -8.00
C ASP A 78 -19.50 -23.26 -8.97
N GLU A 79 -20.50 -22.47 -8.56
CA GLU A 79 -20.99 -21.34 -9.34
C GLU A 79 -19.96 -20.20 -9.40
N LEU A 80 -19.28 -19.91 -8.29
CA LEU A 80 -18.25 -18.88 -8.24
C LEU A 80 -17.04 -19.24 -9.10
N GLU A 81 -16.59 -20.50 -9.06
CA GLU A 81 -15.48 -21.00 -9.86
C GLU A 81 -15.75 -20.82 -11.35
N LYS A 82 -16.94 -21.25 -11.81
CA LYS A 82 -17.35 -21.05 -13.22
C LYS A 82 -17.37 -19.59 -13.65
N LEU A 83 -17.78 -18.66 -12.76
CA LEU A 83 -17.81 -17.23 -13.07
C LEU A 83 -16.42 -16.60 -13.17
N LEU A 84 -15.43 -17.13 -12.46
CA LEU A 84 -14.06 -16.60 -12.44
C LEU A 84 -13.18 -17.17 -13.56
N ASP A 85 -13.54 -18.34 -14.10
CA ASP A 85 -12.86 -19.00 -15.22
C ASP A 85 -13.42 -18.59 -16.62
N GLU A 86 -14.35 -17.62 -16.68
CA GLU A 86 -14.89 -17.01 -17.92
C GLU A 86 -13.89 -16.07 -18.61
#